data_AF-A0AAW3MXC1-F1
#
_entry.id   AF-A0AAW3MXC1-F1
#
_cell.length_a   1.000
_cell.length_b   1.000
_cell.length_c   1.000
_cell.angle_alpha   90.00
_cell.angle_beta   90.00
_cell.angle_gamma   90.00
#
_symmetry.space_group_name_H-M   'P 1'
#
loop_
_entity.id
_entity.type
_entity.pdbx_description
1 polymer ?
#
loop_
_entity_poly.entity_id
_entity_poly.type
_entity_poly.pdbx_seq_one_letter_code
_entity_poly.pdbx_strand_id
1 'polypeptide(L)'
;MKGRPSLVVCLGLVLLGMSGCSSTSTSTSPTQTAARAAVDSARAAYAAGDYGRTIAILGRAREIDGADVDTQVAAHKLLAFSYCVTNRVATCRAEFSKILDLNPRFELSPAEKGHPIWGPAFETARRRHASAS
;
A
#
# COMPACT_ATOMS: atom_id res chain seq x y z
N MET A 1 -59.67 -1.66 26.24
CA MET A 1 -60.62 -2.55 25.53
C MET A 1 -60.99 -1.89 24.21
N LYS A 2 -60.61 -2.46 23.06
CA LYS A 2 -60.77 -2.06 21.62
C LYS A 2 -59.39 -2.32 20.96
N GLY A 3 -59.20 -3.10 19.90
CA GLY A 3 -60.05 -3.88 19.03
C GLY A 3 -59.22 -5.01 18.41
N ARG A 4 -59.91 -6.00 17.85
CA ARG A 4 -59.37 -7.25 17.31
C ARG A 4 -58.98 -7.13 15.82
N PRO A 5 -58.33 -8.14 15.24
CA PRO A 5 -57.29 -8.05 14.20
C PRO A 5 -57.85 -8.01 12.78
N SER A 6 -57.01 -7.66 11.81
CA SER A 6 -57.29 -7.94 10.40
C SER A 6 -56.08 -8.61 9.75
N LEU A 7 -56.36 -9.83 9.30
CA LEU A 7 -55.49 -10.76 8.60
C LEU A 7 -55.72 -10.48 7.11
N VAL A 8 -54.70 -9.98 6.42
CA VAL A 8 -54.70 -9.93 4.95
C VAL A 8 -53.43 -10.63 4.47
N VAL A 9 -53.67 -11.83 3.99
CA VAL A 9 -52.77 -12.65 3.16
C VAL A 9 -52.58 -11.92 1.83
N CYS A 10 -51.34 -11.62 1.46
CA CYS A 10 -50.95 -11.51 0.06
C CYS A 10 -49.70 -12.33 -0.20
N LEU A 11 -49.96 -13.48 -0.80
CA LEU A 11 -49.09 -14.33 -1.61
C LEU A 11 -48.17 -13.48 -2.51
N GLY A 12 -46.86 -13.69 -2.42
CA GLY A 12 -45.86 -13.00 -3.25
C GLY A 12 -44.59 -13.84 -3.35
N LEU A 13 -44.63 -14.81 -4.26
CA LEU A 13 -43.50 -15.66 -4.65
C LEU A 13 -42.45 -14.81 -5.37
N VAL A 14 -41.33 -14.50 -4.69
CA VAL A 14 -40.17 -13.82 -5.31
C VAL A 14 -39.02 -14.82 -5.39
N LEU A 15 -38.94 -15.49 -6.55
CA LEU A 15 -37.72 -16.11 -7.05
C LEU A 15 -36.87 -15.02 -7.72
N LEU A 16 -35.79 -14.60 -7.06
CA LEU A 16 -34.69 -13.87 -7.68
C LEU A 16 -33.40 -14.66 -7.40
N GLY A 17 -32.94 -15.36 -8.44
CA GLY A 17 -31.57 -15.83 -8.53
C GLY A 17 -30.63 -14.71 -8.97
N MET A 18 -29.34 -15.06 -9.01
CA MET A 18 -28.16 -14.26 -9.40
C MET A 18 -27.69 -13.30 -8.28
N SER A 19 -26.44 -13.27 -7.84
CA SER A 19 -25.18 -13.68 -8.47
C SER A 19 -24.24 -14.17 -7.38
N GLY A 20 -23.63 -15.33 -7.59
CA GLY A 20 -22.45 -15.70 -6.82
C GLY A 20 -21.38 -14.64 -7.03
N CYS A 21 -20.88 -14.03 -5.95
CA CYS A 21 -19.61 -13.33 -6.00
C CYS A 21 -18.59 -14.35 -6.50
N SER A 22 -18.11 -14.21 -7.73
CA SER A 22 -16.83 -14.77 -8.12
C SER A 22 -15.79 -14.04 -7.26
N SER A 23 -15.58 -14.53 -6.03
CA SER A 23 -14.35 -14.28 -5.30
C SER A 23 -13.27 -14.89 -6.18
N THR A 24 -12.69 -14.08 -7.07
CA THR A 24 -11.47 -14.41 -7.78
C THR A 24 -10.42 -14.47 -6.69
N SER A 25 -10.30 -15.64 -6.07
CA SER A 25 -9.23 -15.96 -5.15
C SER A 25 -7.96 -15.97 -5.98
N THR A 26 -7.35 -14.80 -6.16
CA THR A 26 -6.00 -14.69 -6.69
C THR A 26 -5.13 -15.52 -5.75
N SER A 27 -4.77 -16.74 -6.17
CA SER A 27 -3.85 -17.60 -5.43
C SER A 27 -2.56 -16.81 -5.22
N THR A 28 -2.44 -16.22 -4.04
CA THR A 28 -1.29 -15.39 -3.69
C THR A 28 -0.10 -16.32 -3.52
N SER A 29 0.98 -16.07 -4.25
CA SER A 29 2.18 -16.91 -4.16
C SER A 29 2.78 -16.87 -2.75
N PRO A 30 3.57 -17.88 -2.35
CA PRO A 30 4.29 -17.85 -1.08
C PRO A 30 5.20 -16.62 -0.93
N THR A 31 5.92 -16.25 -2.00
CA THR A 31 6.74 -15.03 -2.05
C THR A 31 5.91 -13.79 -1.77
N GLN A 32 4.75 -13.66 -2.42
CA GLN A 32 3.87 -12.52 -2.24
C GLN A 32 3.32 -12.45 -0.81
N THR A 33 2.97 -13.60 -0.23
CA THR A 33 2.49 -13.68 1.16
C THR A 33 3.57 -13.22 2.14
N ALA A 34 4.81 -13.70 1.98
CA ALA A 34 5.93 -13.29 2.80
C ALA A 34 6.23 -11.79 2.66
N ALA A 35 6.22 -11.26 1.42
CA ALA A 35 6.47 -9.86 1.14
C ALA A 35 5.44 -8.95 1.82
N ARG A 36 4.14 -9.29 1.73
CA ARG A 36 3.08 -8.55 2.43
C ARG A 36 3.27 -8.58 3.94
N ALA A 37 3.60 -9.74 4.51
CA ALA A 37 3.86 -9.86 5.95
C ALA A 37 5.05 -8.99 6.41
N ALA A 38 6.11 -8.89 5.61
CA ALA A 38 7.24 -8.01 5.87
C ALA A 38 6.82 -6.53 5.82
N VAL A 39 6.06 -6.14 4.79
CA VAL A 39 5.53 -4.76 4.66
C VAL A 39 4.62 -4.42 5.83
N ASP A 40 3.72 -5.31 6.25
CA ASP A 40 2.80 -5.04 7.37
C ASP A 40 3.54 -4.92 8.71
N SER A 41 4.56 -5.76 8.93
CA SER A 41 5.46 -5.62 10.08
C SER A 41 6.20 -4.29 10.06
N ALA A 42 6.66 -3.84 8.88
CA ALA A 42 7.34 -2.57 8.71
C ALA A 42 6.41 -1.36 8.89
N ARG A 43 5.15 -1.46 8.46
CA ARG A 43 4.10 -0.46 8.70
C ARG A 43 3.82 -0.30 10.19
N ALA A 44 3.71 -1.41 10.92
CA ALA A 44 3.52 -1.39 12.36
C ALA A 44 4.69 -0.68 13.07
N ALA A 45 5.94 -1.00 12.70
CA ALA A 45 7.12 -0.31 13.22
C ALA A 45 7.13 1.19 12.86
N TYR A 46 6.78 1.53 11.62
CA TYR A 46 6.73 2.91 11.15
C TYR A 46 5.68 3.73 11.91
N ALA A 47 4.49 3.17 12.11
CA ALA A 47 3.39 3.80 12.85
C ALA A 47 3.75 4.01 14.33
N ALA A 48 4.60 3.16 14.89
CA ALA A 48 5.15 3.33 16.25
C ALA A 48 6.30 4.36 16.31
N GLY A 49 6.72 4.96 15.20
CA GLY A 49 7.85 5.87 15.12
C GLY A 49 9.22 5.17 15.12
N ASP A 50 9.26 3.83 15.06
CA ASP A 50 10.49 3.06 15.02
C ASP A 50 11.00 2.91 13.58
N TYR A 51 11.47 4.02 13.03
CA TYR A 51 11.99 4.08 11.66
C TYR A 51 13.24 3.22 11.45
N GLY A 52 14.04 3.03 12.51
CA GLY A 52 15.21 2.14 12.48
C GLY A 52 14.79 0.69 12.27
N ARG A 53 13.77 0.23 12.99
CA ARG A 53 13.19 -1.11 12.79
C ARG A 53 12.49 -1.25 11.45
N THR A 54 11.76 -0.23 10.97
CA THR A 54 11.19 -0.25 9.60
C THR A 54 12.28 -0.52 8.56
N ILE A 55 13.39 0.21 8.64
CA ILE A 55 14.55 0.04 7.75
C ILE A 55 15.14 -1.37 7.89
N ALA A 56 15.33 -1.86 9.12
CA ALA A 56 15.89 -3.19 9.36
C ALA A 56 15.01 -4.32 8.81
N ILE A 57 13.68 -4.23 8.96
CA ILE A 57 12.72 -5.21 8.45
C ILE A 57 12.77 -5.25 6.92
N LEU A 58 12.64 -4.11 6.25
CA LEU A 58 12.56 -4.07 4.79
C LEU A 58 13.93 -4.27 4.14
N GLY A 59 15.01 -3.82 4.77
CA GLY A 59 16.38 -4.03 4.27
C GLY A 59 16.84 -5.49 4.29
N ARG A 60 16.14 -6.38 5.00
CA ARG A 60 16.42 -7.84 5.04
C ARG A 60 15.38 -8.70 4.31
N ALA A 61 14.27 -8.11 3.88
CA ALA A 61 13.18 -8.81 3.20
C ALA A 61 13.51 -8.97 1.71
N ARG A 62 14.09 -10.11 1.32
CA ARG A 62 14.50 -10.40 -0.07
C ARG A 62 13.30 -10.74 -0.96
N GLU A 63 12.21 -11.19 -0.35
CA GLU A 63 10.95 -11.51 -0.98
C GLU A 63 10.26 -10.31 -1.63
N ILE A 64 10.63 -9.06 -1.27
CA ILE A 64 10.10 -7.85 -1.88
C ILE A 64 10.40 -7.84 -3.38
N ASP A 65 11.62 -8.18 -3.81
CA ASP A 65 12.04 -8.09 -5.23
C ASP A 65 11.21 -9.02 -6.15
N GLY A 66 10.64 -10.10 -5.59
CA GLY A 66 9.78 -11.05 -6.31
C GLY A 66 8.28 -10.84 -6.09
N ALA A 67 7.89 -9.78 -5.37
CA ALA A 67 6.50 -9.45 -5.08
C ALA A 67 5.84 -8.71 -6.25
N ASP A 68 4.51 -8.57 -6.21
CA ASP A 68 3.78 -7.68 -7.10
C ASP A 68 4.24 -6.21 -6.95
N VAL A 69 4.06 -5.43 -8.02
CA VAL A 69 4.52 -4.03 -8.09
C VAL A 69 3.96 -3.19 -6.94
N ASP A 70 2.69 -3.37 -6.56
CA ASP A 70 2.07 -2.61 -5.49
C ASP A 70 2.75 -2.85 -4.13
N THR A 71 3.15 -4.10 -3.87
CA THR A 71 3.87 -4.47 -2.65
C THR A 71 5.29 -3.92 -2.65
N GLN A 72 5.98 -3.98 -3.80
CA GLN A 72 7.30 -3.36 -3.95
C GLN A 72 7.24 -1.85 -3.72
N VAL A 73 6.29 -1.16 -4.35
CA VAL A 73 6.07 0.27 -4.18
C VAL A 73 5.77 0.61 -2.73
N ALA A 74 4.93 -0.16 -2.04
CA ALA A 74 4.64 0.04 -0.63
C ALA A 74 5.89 -0.10 0.26
N ALA A 75 6.73 -1.11 0.00
CA ALA A 75 7.98 -1.33 0.73
C ALA A 75 8.97 -0.18 0.52
N HIS A 76 9.25 0.18 -0.74
CA HIS A 76 10.17 1.27 -1.05
C HIS A 76 9.65 2.62 -0.56
N LYS A 77 8.33 2.85 -0.52
CA LYS A 77 7.76 4.08 0.04
C LYS A 77 8.01 4.20 1.54
N LEU A 78 7.81 3.11 2.29
CA LEU A 78 8.14 3.08 3.73
C LEU A 78 9.62 3.31 3.98
N LEU A 79 10.50 2.64 3.21
CA LEU A 79 11.94 2.87 3.28
C LEU A 79 12.30 4.32 2.98
N ALA A 80 11.77 4.90 1.91
CA ALA A 80 12.01 6.29 1.54
C ALA A 80 11.64 7.24 2.69
N PHE A 81 10.41 7.13 3.22
CA PHE A 81 9.96 7.96 4.33
C PHE A 81 10.83 7.80 5.57
N SER A 82 11.14 6.55 5.96
CA SER A 82 12.02 6.26 7.10
C SER A 82 13.43 6.82 6.93
N TYR A 83 14.04 6.71 5.75
CA TYR A 83 15.35 7.30 5.49
C TYR A 83 15.31 8.83 5.53
N CYS A 84 14.25 9.44 5.01
CA CYS A 84 14.09 10.88 5.04
C CYS A 84 14.00 11.42 6.47
N VAL A 85 13.19 10.81 7.35
CA VAL A 85 13.04 11.26 8.75
C VAL A 85 14.23 10.88 9.64
N THR A 86 15.10 9.98 9.17
CA THR A 86 16.38 9.63 9.84
C THR A 86 17.59 10.37 9.24
N ASN A 87 17.34 11.49 8.55
CA ASN A 87 18.35 12.37 7.96
C ASN A 87 19.29 11.71 6.92
N ARG A 88 18.84 10.61 6.30
CA ARG A 88 19.54 9.91 5.20
C ARG A 88 18.92 10.25 3.85
N VAL A 89 18.93 11.54 3.51
CA VAL A 89 18.20 12.08 2.35
C VAL A 89 18.66 11.49 1.01
N ALA A 90 19.96 11.18 0.86
CA ALA A 90 20.47 10.54 -0.36
C ALA A 90 19.84 9.14 -0.58
N THR A 91 19.81 8.32 0.47
CA THR A 91 19.17 6.99 0.44
C THR A 91 17.66 7.11 0.26
N CYS A 92 17.01 8.08 0.91
CA CYS A 92 15.59 8.36 0.72
C CYS A 92 15.24 8.60 -0.76
N ARG A 93 16.03 9.42 -1.47
CA ARG A 93 15.84 9.68 -2.91
C ARG A 93 16.09 8.44 -3.77
N ALA A 94 17.04 7.58 -3.39
CA ALA A 94 17.30 6.33 -4.10
C ALA A 94 16.09 5.39 -4.00
N GLU A 95 15.45 5.28 -2.83
CA GLU A 95 14.23 4.49 -2.68
C GLU A 95 13.05 5.05 -3.50
N PHE A 96 12.90 6.38 -3.57
CA PHE A 96 11.93 6.97 -4.51
C PHE A 96 12.26 6.70 -5.97
N SER A 97 13.54 6.63 -6.34
CA SER A 97 13.95 6.32 -7.71
C SER A 97 13.53 4.89 -8.08
N LYS A 98 13.72 3.91 -7.18
CA LYS A 98 13.22 2.54 -7.37
C LYS A 98 11.72 2.47 -7.57
N ILE A 99 10.94 3.28 -6.83
CA ILE A 99 9.49 3.37 -7.03
C ILE A 99 9.16 3.85 -8.45
N LEU A 100 9.90 4.84 -8.96
CA LEU A 100 9.69 5.40 -10.30
C LEU A 100 10.13 4.42 -11.41
N ASP A 101 11.17 3.62 -11.16
CA ASP A 101 11.58 2.54 -12.07
C ASP A 101 10.47 1.48 -12.20
N LEU A 102 9.78 1.17 -11.09
CA LEU A 102 8.66 0.22 -11.03
C LEU A 102 7.35 0.80 -11.57
N ASN A 103 7.07 2.06 -11.25
CA ASN A 103 5.87 2.78 -11.63
C ASN A 103 6.21 4.24 -11.97
N PRO A 104 6.49 4.54 -13.25
CA PRO A 104 6.86 5.89 -13.69
C PRO A 104 5.80 6.97 -13.47
N ARG A 105 4.55 6.56 -13.19
CA ARG A 105 3.41 7.45 -12.91
C ARG A 105 3.12 7.60 -11.42
N PHE A 106 3.95 7.01 -10.56
CA PHE A 106 3.77 7.12 -9.11
C PHE A 106 3.79 8.58 -8.67
N GLU A 107 2.87 8.93 -7.79
CA GLU A 107 2.75 10.26 -7.21
C GLU A 107 2.53 10.14 -5.70
N LEU A 108 3.19 11.02 -4.95
CA LEU A 108 2.87 11.21 -3.54
C LEU A 108 1.46 11.80 -3.37
N SER A 109 0.79 11.43 -2.27
CA SER A 109 -0.49 12.03 -1.89
C SER A 109 -0.31 13.52 -1.55
N PRO A 110 -1.38 14.33 -1.54
CA PRO A 110 -1.27 15.75 -1.17
C PRO A 110 -0.63 15.97 0.20
N ALA A 111 -0.98 15.15 1.19
CA ALA A 111 -0.41 15.22 2.54
C ALA A 111 1.09 14.87 2.55
N GLU A 112 1.50 13.88 1.77
CA GLU A 112 2.91 13.46 1.67
C GLU A 112 3.76 14.50 0.94
N LYS A 113 3.22 15.11 -0.13
CA LYS A 113 3.87 16.21 -0.86
C LYS A 113 4.09 17.43 0.01
N GLY A 114 3.15 17.73 0.91
CA GLY A 114 3.25 18.84 1.86
C GLY A 114 4.32 18.66 2.94
N HIS A 115 4.87 17.46 3.13
CA HIS A 115 5.92 17.23 4.12
C HIS A 115 7.24 17.88 3.69
N PRO A 116 7.91 18.67 4.57
CA PRO A 116 9.04 19.53 4.20
C PRO A 116 10.26 18.76 3.67
N ILE A 117 10.38 17.47 3.97
CA ILE A 117 11.49 16.63 3.51
C ILE A 117 11.05 15.68 2.38
N TRP A 118 9.85 15.10 2.45
CA TRP A 118 9.45 14.02 1.53
C TRP A 118 9.13 14.56 0.14
N GLY A 119 8.35 15.63 0.06
CA GLY A 119 8.01 16.29 -1.20
C GLY A 119 9.26 16.67 -2.00
N PRO A 120 10.18 17.49 -1.45
CA PRO A 120 11.41 17.87 -2.16
C PRO A 120 12.32 16.70 -2.52
N ALA A 121 12.39 15.66 -1.68
CA ALA A 121 13.17 14.45 -1.98
C ALA A 121 12.58 13.68 -3.17
N PHE A 122 11.27 13.43 -3.17
CA PHE A 122 10.56 12.78 -4.27
C PHE A 122 10.69 13.58 -5.57
N GLU A 123 10.46 14.89 -5.53
CA GLU A 123 10.59 15.77 -6.70
C GLU A 123 11.99 15.74 -7.31
N THR A 124 13.01 15.68 -6.46
CA THR A 124 14.41 15.53 -6.93
C THR A 124 14.63 14.18 -7.61
N ALA A 125 14.11 13.09 -7.04
CA ALA A 125 14.19 11.76 -7.65
C ALA A 125 13.45 11.73 -9.00
N ARG A 126 12.23 12.28 -9.07
CA ARG A 126 11.41 12.35 -10.28
C ARG A 126 12.08 13.11 -11.42
N ARG A 127 12.65 14.29 -11.13
CA ARG A 127 13.39 15.06 -12.15
C ARG A 127 14.60 14.30 -12.70
N ARG A 128 15.34 13.60 -11.82
CA ARG A 128 16.51 12.80 -12.23
C ARG A 128 16.09 11.61 -13.09
N HIS A 129 15.07 10.88 -12.68
CA HIS A 129 14.52 9.76 -13.44
C HIS A 129 14.07 10.22 -14.84
N ALA A 130 13.32 11.32 -14.92
CA ALA A 130 12.87 11.89 -16.19
C ALA A 130 14.01 12.37 -17.11
N SER A 131 15.17 12.73 -16.56
CA SER A 131 16.33 13.16 -17.36
C SER A 131 17.21 11.99 -17.84
N ALA A 132 17.00 10.79 -17.28
CA ALA A 132 17.76 9.59 -17.59
C ALA A 132 17.00 8.61 -18.50
N SER A 133 15.72 8.89 -18.76
CA SER A 133 14.84 8.14 -19.68
C SER A 133 14.88 8.74 -21.08
#